data_AF-A0A7G9Z5M1-F1
#
_entry.id   AF-A0A7G9Z5M1-F1
#
_cell.length_a   1.000
_cell.length_b   1.000
_cell.length_c   1.000
_cell.angle_alpha   90.00
_cell.angle_beta   90.00
_cell.angle_gamma   90.00
#
_symmetry.space_group_name_H-M   'P 1'
#
loop_
_entity.id
_entity.type
_entity.pdbx_description
1 polymer ?
#
loop_
_entity_poly.entity_id
_entity_poly.type
_entity_poly.pdbx_seq_one_letter_code
_entity_poly.pdbx_strand_id
1 'polypeptide(L)'
;MHKVRKKVDVKIKIALGLIAILILAAPVAIAQEVPLHVVISEVYQNAFDDDNSEWIELYNPTAKDVDIGGWTIDTATYLADGTIPAGAQIQAHGFYLIADGGFSTGKDDPSWPDADLEAEIYLRNGNGWCRLNNSGSVVDTVGWGTATTNETQNADNPEEGESIERRSLEDGYAPCQDTDNNSVDFFKQETPTPKNSSSPEMEPAPVELFDAAGNLNGSFVNIQDAVDNADVDYTIRVDNGTYEENVDVDKQLTICSEYGAAVTTVHASDPNDNVIAVTVDYVTITGFNVAGATQKAGIYLCNADYCNIANNMVSNNNIGISLSSSDDNCIYNNYFSNTNNAEDDRNNTWNIAKTEGTNIISGPYLGGNYWSDYAGADTDNDDGLGDSLLPYNSGGDIQYGGDSLPLVPVGSAPILSIVKSDEHDPVQPGGTLNYTIIVENTGKRNCNCC
;
A
#
# COMPACT_ATOMS: atom_id res chain seq x y z
N MET A 1 -38.33 -66.89 49.16
CA MET A 1 -37.05 -67.21 48.48
C MET A 1 -36.28 -65.90 48.29
N HIS A 2 -35.09 -65.84 48.89
CA HIS A 2 -34.18 -64.68 48.91
C HIS A 2 -33.67 -64.31 47.51
N LYS A 3 -33.72 -63.03 47.12
CA LYS A 3 -32.82 -62.48 46.11
C LYS A 3 -31.95 -61.40 46.74
N VAL A 4 -30.70 -61.78 46.98
CA VAL A 4 -29.61 -60.94 47.46
C VAL A 4 -29.21 -59.95 46.35
N ARG A 5 -29.29 -58.63 46.62
CA ARG A 5 -28.63 -57.62 45.78
C ARG A 5 -27.18 -57.50 46.23
N LYS A 6 -26.23 -58.05 45.47
CA LYS A 6 -24.81 -57.75 45.62
C LYS A 6 -24.54 -56.37 45.04
N LYS A 7 -24.11 -55.42 45.87
CA LYS A 7 -23.41 -54.21 45.42
C LYS A 7 -22.03 -54.64 44.91
N VAL A 8 -21.68 -54.24 43.69
CA VAL A 8 -20.32 -54.32 43.16
C VAL A 8 -19.79 -52.90 43.14
N ASP A 9 -18.85 -52.58 44.03
CA ASP A 9 -18.14 -51.31 44.02
C ASP A 9 -17.01 -51.39 42.99
N VAL A 10 -17.19 -50.71 41.84
CA VAL A 10 -16.12 -50.52 40.86
C VAL A 10 -15.31 -49.30 41.30
N LYS A 11 -14.12 -49.53 41.87
CA LYS A 11 -13.16 -48.47 42.15
C LYS A 11 -12.39 -48.12 40.88
N ILE A 12 -12.87 -47.13 40.13
CA ILE A 12 -12.09 -46.50 39.06
C ILE A 12 -11.06 -45.58 39.73
N LYS A 13 -9.78 -45.97 39.71
CA LYS A 13 -8.68 -45.08 40.07
C LYS A 13 -8.45 -44.13 38.89
N ILE A 14 -9.00 -42.93 38.95
CA ILE A 14 -8.60 -41.84 38.06
C ILE A 14 -7.26 -41.33 38.60
N ALA A 15 -6.17 -41.68 37.93
CA ALA A 15 -4.89 -41.04 38.15
C ALA A 15 -5.02 -39.60 37.64
N LEU A 16 -5.08 -38.63 38.56
CA LEU A 16 -4.90 -37.22 38.26
C LEU A 16 -3.44 -37.02 37.83
N GLY A 17 -3.17 -37.21 36.55
CA GLY A 17 -2.02 -36.60 35.90
C GLY A 17 -2.32 -35.12 35.74
N LEU A 18 -1.64 -34.28 36.51
CA LEU A 18 -1.51 -32.86 36.20
C LEU A 18 -0.78 -32.75 34.85
N ILE A 19 -1.55 -32.71 33.76
CA ILE A 19 -1.06 -32.15 32.51
C ILE A 19 -1.14 -30.64 32.71
N ALA A 20 -0.03 -30.05 33.12
CA ALA A 20 0.18 -28.64 32.91
C ALA A 20 0.24 -28.45 31.40
N ILE A 21 -0.88 -28.08 30.79
CA ILE A 21 -0.89 -27.54 29.43
C ILE A 21 -0.22 -26.18 29.58
N LEU A 22 1.09 -26.16 29.33
CA LEU A 22 1.81 -24.92 29.08
C LEU A 22 1.25 -24.40 27.75
N ILE A 23 0.19 -23.60 27.81
CA ILE A 23 -0.20 -22.77 26.67
C ILE A 23 0.93 -21.75 26.57
N LEU A 24 1.95 -22.07 25.78
CA LEU A 24 2.77 -21.06 25.13
C LEU A 24 1.79 -20.26 24.28
N ALA A 25 1.22 -19.20 24.87
CA ALA A 25 0.65 -18.13 24.10
C ALA A 25 1.83 -17.51 23.35
N ALA A 26 2.13 -18.03 22.17
CA ALA A 26 2.68 -17.16 21.15
C ALA A 26 1.68 -16.00 21.07
N PRO A 27 2.13 -14.73 21.08
CA PRO A 27 1.23 -13.65 20.72
C PRO A 27 0.68 -14.01 19.35
N VAL A 28 -0.61 -14.36 19.31
CA VAL A 28 -1.33 -14.32 18.04
C VAL A 28 -1.38 -12.83 17.77
N ALA A 29 -0.57 -12.37 16.82
CA ALA A 29 -0.83 -11.10 16.20
C ALA A 29 -2.24 -11.23 15.63
N ILE A 30 -3.19 -10.56 16.28
CA ILE A 30 -4.51 -10.38 15.70
C ILE A 30 -4.25 -9.41 14.55
N ALA A 31 -4.49 -9.84 13.31
CA ALA A 31 -4.41 -8.95 12.16
C ALA A 31 -5.24 -7.70 12.48
N GLN A 32 -4.67 -6.53 12.27
CA GLN A 32 -5.41 -5.31 12.49
C GLN A 32 -6.49 -5.18 11.41
N GLU A 33 -7.75 -5.29 11.81
CA GLU A 33 -8.86 -5.26 10.88
C GLU A 33 -9.33 -3.83 10.62
N VAL A 34 -9.58 -3.52 9.34
CA VAL A 34 -10.30 -2.31 8.95
C VAL A 34 -11.75 -2.43 9.46
N PRO A 35 -12.28 -1.45 10.22
CA PRO A 35 -13.64 -1.55 10.72
C PRO A 35 -14.65 -1.67 9.58
N LEU A 36 -15.68 -2.49 9.77
CA LEU A 36 -16.73 -2.72 8.77
C LEU A 36 -17.92 -1.74 8.91
N HIS A 37 -17.72 -0.65 9.65
CA HIS A 37 -18.71 0.40 9.88
C HIS A 37 -18.06 1.77 9.96
N VAL A 38 -18.87 2.83 9.83
CA VAL A 38 -18.45 4.21 10.07
C VAL A 38 -17.97 4.34 11.51
N VAL A 39 -16.88 5.08 11.69
CA VAL A 39 -16.31 5.42 12.99
C VAL A 39 -16.31 6.94 13.19
N ILE A 40 -16.36 7.37 14.44
CA ILE A 40 -15.98 8.69 14.92
C ILE A 40 -14.44 8.73 14.83
N SER A 41 -13.92 9.54 13.92
CA SER A 41 -12.48 9.65 13.69
C SER A 41 -11.83 10.77 14.50
N GLU A 42 -12.54 11.85 14.81
CA GLU A 42 -11.97 12.94 15.60
C GLU A 42 -13.08 13.72 16.33
N VAL A 43 -12.78 14.20 17.54
CA VAL A 43 -13.70 15.03 18.35
C VAL A 43 -12.95 16.23 18.90
N TYR A 44 -13.54 17.42 18.72
CA TYR A 44 -13.05 18.68 19.25
C TYR A 44 -14.10 19.29 20.18
N GLN A 45 -13.92 19.08 21.47
CA GLN A 45 -14.92 19.33 22.53
C GLN A 45 -14.55 20.42 23.52
N ASN A 46 -13.38 21.03 23.36
CA ASN A 46 -12.90 22.06 24.28
C ASN A 46 -12.33 23.19 23.43
N ALA A 47 -13.24 23.82 22.68
CA ALA A 47 -12.90 24.88 21.75
C ALA A 47 -12.50 26.17 22.48
N PHE A 48 -11.79 27.07 21.79
CA PHE A 48 -11.56 28.42 22.33
C PHE A 48 -12.85 29.26 22.28
N ASP A 49 -13.65 29.10 21.23
CA ASP A 49 -15.03 29.60 21.16
C ASP A 49 -16.02 28.46 21.44
N ASP A 50 -16.23 28.18 22.73
CA ASP A 50 -17.17 27.15 23.23
C ASP A 50 -18.58 27.25 22.66
N ASP A 51 -19.00 28.42 22.13
CA ASP A 51 -20.36 28.62 21.65
C ASP A 51 -20.54 28.21 20.16
N ASN A 52 -19.47 28.03 19.37
CA ASN A 52 -19.60 27.81 17.92
C ASN A 52 -18.56 26.87 17.29
N SER A 53 -17.55 26.40 18.02
CA SER A 53 -16.38 25.76 17.40
C SER A 53 -16.28 24.25 17.65
N GLU A 54 -17.18 23.64 18.43
CA GLU A 54 -17.17 22.20 18.70
C GLU A 54 -17.57 21.38 17.46
N TRP A 55 -16.97 20.19 17.30
CA TRP A 55 -17.31 19.29 16.19
C TRP A 55 -16.95 17.82 16.45
N ILE A 56 -17.58 16.96 15.66
CA ILE A 56 -17.34 15.52 15.53
C ILE A 56 -17.11 15.21 14.06
N GLU A 57 -16.00 14.56 13.77
CA GLU A 57 -15.67 14.00 12.46
C GLU A 57 -16.04 12.52 12.40
N LEU A 58 -16.69 12.11 11.32
CA LEU A 58 -16.95 10.72 10.98
C LEU A 58 -16.08 10.30 9.80
N TYR A 59 -15.64 9.05 9.81
CA TYR A 59 -14.90 8.43 8.72
C TYR A 59 -15.54 7.09 8.33
N ASN A 60 -15.63 6.82 7.02
CA ASN A 60 -16.09 5.55 6.49
C ASN A 60 -14.90 4.68 6.05
N PRO A 61 -14.39 3.77 6.90
CA PRO A 61 -13.31 2.86 6.52
C PRO A 61 -13.71 1.80 5.49
N THR A 62 -14.98 1.72 5.09
CA THR A 62 -15.43 0.64 4.22
C THR A 62 -15.27 0.97 2.74
N ALA A 63 -15.07 -0.08 1.95
CA ALA A 63 -15.00 -0.09 0.48
C ALA A 63 -16.30 0.36 -0.25
N LYS A 64 -17.33 0.80 0.47
CA LYS A 64 -18.64 1.15 -0.09
C LYS A 64 -19.19 2.42 0.55
N ASP A 65 -19.94 3.17 -0.24
CA ASP A 65 -20.73 4.27 0.26
C ASP A 65 -21.70 3.81 1.36
N VAL A 66 -21.74 4.57 2.45
CA VAL A 66 -22.64 4.31 3.58
C VAL A 66 -23.71 5.41 3.64
N ASP A 67 -24.97 5.01 3.59
CA ASP A 67 -26.11 5.89 3.87
C ASP A 67 -26.24 6.10 5.38
N ILE A 68 -25.98 7.33 5.81
CA ILE A 68 -26.04 7.79 7.20
C ILE A 68 -27.28 8.67 7.46
N GLY A 69 -28.17 8.80 6.48
CA GLY A 69 -29.35 9.63 6.59
C GLY A 69 -30.27 9.19 7.73
N GLY A 70 -30.59 10.13 8.62
CA GLY A 70 -31.44 9.88 9.80
C GLY A 70 -30.70 9.25 10.99
N TRP A 71 -29.39 9.02 10.90
CA TRP A 71 -28.58 8.68 12.07
C TRP A 71 -28.48 9.89 13.01
N THR A 72 -28.18 9.63 14.28
CA THR A 72 -28.13 10.68 15.30
C THR A 72 -26.82 10.65 16.07
N ILE A 73 -26.43 11.82 16.58
CA ILE A 73 -25.35 11.97 17.55
C ILE A 73 -25.99 12.05 18.94
N ASP A 74 -25.65 11.10 19.80
CA ASP A 74 -25.92 11.17 21.23
C ASP A 74 -24.71 11.79 21.94
N THR A 75 -24.93 12.66 22.91
CA THR A 75 -23.90 13.25 23.76
C THR A 75 -24.14 12.94 25.23
N ALA A 76 -23.16 13.27 26.08
CA ALA A 76 -23.28 13.15 27.53
C ALA A 76 -24.46 13.91 28.15
N THR A 77 -25.06 14.84 27.41
CA THR A 77 -26.16 15.67 27.88
C THR A 77 -27.48 15.31 27.20
N TYR A 78 -27.49 15.04 25.89
CA TYR A 78 -28.71 14.82 25.12
C TYR A 78 -28.62 13.57 24.24
N LEU A 79 -29.76 12.87 24.12
CA LEU A 79 -29.92 11.82 23.11
C LEU A 79 -30.47 12.46 21.84
N ALA A 80 -29.95 12.05 20.69
CA ALA A 80 -30.23 12.66 19.40
C ALA A 80 -30.03 14.18 19.41
N ASP A 81 -28.89 14.62 19.92
CA ASP A 81 -28.46 16.02 19.99
C ASP A 81 -28.37 16.61 18.57
N GLY A 82 -27.65 15.90 17.69
CA GLY A 82 -27.66 16.13 16.24
C GLY A 82 -28.42 15.03 15.50
N THR A 83 -29.13 15.39 14.42
CA THR A 83 -29.75 14.43 13.49
C THR A 83 -29.24 14.69 12.08
N ILE A 84 -28.64 13.66 11.48
CA ILE A 84 -28.10 13.71 10.13
C ILE A 84 -29.27 13.72 9.12
N PRO A 85 -29.31 14.68 8.17
CA PRO A 85 -30.44 14.81 7.26
C PRO A 85 -30.60 13.59 6.34
N ALA A 86 -31.84 13.28 5.97
CA ALA A 86 -32.13 12.19 5.06
C ALA A 86 -31.41 12.37 3.71
N GLY A 87 -30.77 11.30 3.23
CA GLY A 87 -30.00 11.29 1.99
C GLY A 87 -28.52 11.69 2.13
N ALA A 88 -28.06 11.99 3.35
CA ALA A 88 -26.63 12.12 3.61
C ALA A 88 -25.93 10.76 3.46
N GLN A 89 -24.77 10.77 2.81
CA GLN A 89 -23.94 9.58 2.61
C GLN A 89 -22.49 9.96 2.88
N ILE A 90 -21.72 8.99 3.39
CA ILE A 90 -20.26 9.05 3.38
C ILE A 90 -19.80 8.15 2.24
N GLN A 91 -19.03 8.69 1.29
CA GLN A 91 -18.42 7.88 0.23
C GLN A 91 -17.48 6.83 0.83
N ALA A 92 -17.18 5.77 0.09
CA ALA A 92 -16.11 4.84 0.47
C ALA A 92 -14.84 5.64 0.82
N HIS A 93 -14.26 5.35 1.99
CA HIS A 93 -13.01 5.99 2.45
C HIS A 93 -13.11 7.52 2.63
N GLY A 94 -14.33 8.06 2.69
CA GLY A 94 -14.61 9.49 2.84
C GLY A 94 -14.90 9.91 4.28
N PHE A 95 -15.07 11.22 4.47
CA PHE A 95 -15.33 11.86 5.76
C PHE A 95 -16.69 12.58 5.79
N TYR A 96 -17.18 12.87 6.99
CA TYR A 96 -18.36 13.72 7.21
C TYR A 96 -18.21 14.53 8.50
N LEU A 97 -18.30 15.86 8.39
CA LEU A 97 -18.08 16.78 9.51
C LEU A 97 -19.39 17.32 10.09
N ILE A 98 -19.62 17.07 11.37
CA ILE A 98 -20.77 17.57 12.13
C ILE A 98 -20.26 18.58 13.14
N ALA A 99 -20.70 19.83 13.05
CA ALA A 99 -20.23 20.90 13.92
C ALA A 99 -21.38 21.71 14.50
N ASP A 100 -21.04 22.56 15.48
CA ASP A 100 -22.00 23.45 16.10
C ASP A 100 -22.61 24.48 15.15
N GLY A 101 -23.79 24.98 15.51
CA GLY A 101 -24.48 26.01 14.75
C GLY A 101 -23.63 27.28 14.59
N GLY A 102 -23.29 27.67 13.36
CA GLY A 102 -22.45 28.84 13.09
C GLY A 102 -20.95 28.53 12.93
N PHE A 103 -20.53 27.27 13.10
CA PHE A 103 -19.15 26.81 12.97
C PHE A 103 -18.46 27.32 11.70
N SER A 104 -19.06 27.18 10.52
CA SER A 104 -18.40 27.55 9.26
C SER A 104 -18.06 29.03 9.17
N THR A 105 -18.67 29.86 10.02
CA THR A 105 -18.36 31.29 10.16
C THR A 105 -17.55 31.65 11.39
N GLY A 106 -17.62 30.85 12.46
CA GLY A 106 -17.06 31.12 13.79
C GLY A 106 -15.90 30.24 14.22
N LYS A 107 -15.53 29.23 13.41
CA LYS A 107 -14.48 28.25 13.70
C LYS A 107 -13.16 28.86 14.20
N ASP A 108 -12.57 28.20 15.18
CA ASP A 108 -11.31 28.61 15.82
C ASP A 108 -10.15 28.74 14.82
N ASP A 109 -10.11 27.86 13.80
CA ASP A 109 -9.18 27.95 12.68
C ASP A 109 -9.94 28.20 11.35
N PRO A 110 -9.81 29.39 10.74
CA PRO A 110 -10.42 29.72 9.46
C PRO A 110 -10.00 28.82 8.28
N SER A 111 -8.91 28.05 8.41
CA SER A 111 -8.41 27.15 7.36
C SER A 111 -9.10 25.78 7.35
N TRP A 112 -9.79 25.40 8.43
CA TRP A 112 -10.60 24.19 8.46
C TRP A 112 -11.70 24.23 7.40
N PRO A 113 -12.14 23.08 6.86
CA PRO A 113 -13.28 23.05 5.96
C PRO A 113 -14.57 23.54 6.65
N ASP A 114 -15.60 23.83 5.85
CA ASP A 114 -16.95 24.06 6.39
C ASP A 114 -17.59 22.73 6.79
N ALA A 115 -18.51 22.74 7.74
CA ALA A 115 -19.18 21.53 8.18
C ALA A 115 -20.17 21.01 7.12
N ASP A 116 -20.30 19.68 7.02
CA ASP A 116 -21.35 19.05 6.20
C ASP A 116 -22.73 19.22 6.86
N LEU A 117 -22.74 19.24 8.20
CA LEU A 117 -23.91 19.52 9.03
C LEU A 117 -23.54 20.49 10.16
N GLU A 118 -24.23 21.62 10.21
CA GLU A 118 -24.28 22.46 11.41
C GLU A 118 -25.55 22.16 12.20
N ALA A 119 -25.39 21.71 13.44
CA ALA A 119 -26.47 21.42 14.38
C ALA A 119 -26.01 21.81 15.79
N GLU A 120 -26.94 22.27 16.63
CA GLU A 120 -26.62 22.48 18.06
C GLU A 120 -26.25 21.12 18.68
N ILE A 121 -24.97 20.91 18.95
CA ILE A 121 -24.42 19.73 19.61
C ILE A 121 -23.79 20.17 20.93
N TYR A 122 -23.91 19.37 21.98
CA TYR A 122 -23.37 19.74 23.28
C TYR A 122 -22.32 18.75 23.73
N LEU A 123 -21.05 19.07 23.49
CA LEU A 123 -19.94 18.31 24.04
C LEU A 123 -19.56 18.86 25.41
N ARG A 124 -18.74 18.10 26.14
CA ARG A 124 -18.25 18.52 27.46
C ARG A 124 -16.75 18.61 27.40
N ASN A 125 -16.23 19.81 27.69
CA ASN A 125 -14.80 20.12 27.80
C ASN A 125 -14.07 19.23 28.82
N GLY A 126 -14.78 18.85 29.89
CA GLY A 126 -14.27 17.96 30.94
C GLY A 126 -14.52 16.48 30.59
N ASN A 127 -15.18 15.76 31.49
CA ASN A 127 -15.54 14.36 31.23
C ASN A 127 -16.80 14.30 30.36
N GLY A 128 -16.68 13.77 29.15
CA GLY A 128 -17.76 13.70 28.18
C GLY A 128 -17.70 12.43 27.33
N TRP A 129 -18.74 12.23 26.55
CA TRP A 129 -18.83 11.16 25.56
C TRP A 129 -19.74 11.60 24.43
N CYS A 130 -19.50 11.06 23.24
CA CYS A 130 -20.43 11.11 22.12
C CYS A 130 -20.57 9.71 21.49
N ARG A 131 -21.66 9.50 20.79
CA ARG A 131 -22.01 8.20 20.21
C ARG A 131 -22.80 8.37 18.93
N LEU A 132 -22.38 7.64 17.90
CA LEU A 132 -23.09 7.53 16.64
C LEU A 132 -24.17 6.45 16.74
N ASN A 133 -25.40 6.80 16.38
CA ASN A 133 -26.57 5.95 16.60
C ASN A 133 -27.41 5.83 15.32
N ASN A 134 -27.69 4.59 14.92
CA ASN A 134 -28.59 4.28 13.82
C ASN A 134 -29.89 3.67 14.37
N SER A 135 -30.91 4.51 14.54
CA SER A 135 -32.27 4.09 14.92
C SER A 135 -32.34 3.21 16.19
N GLY A 136 -31.48 3.48 17.16
CA GLY A 136 -31.37 2.74 18.43
C GLY A 136 -30.25 1.70 18.47
N SER A 137 -29.57 1.45 17.35
CA SER A 137 -28.35 0.63 17.30
C SER A 137 -27.13 1.53 17.43
N VAL A 138 -26.26 1.22 18.40
CA VAL A 138 -24.98 1.92 18.55
C VAL A 138 -24.08 1.51 17.40
N VAL A 139 -23.54 2.48 16.67
CA VAL A 139 -22.57 2.27 15.59
C VAL A 139 -21.16 2.40 16.14
N ASP A 140 -20.89 3.50 16.85
CA ASP A 140 -19.58 3.79 17.44
C ASP A 140 -19.74 4.70 18.67
N THR A 141 -18.85 4.61 19.65
CA THR A 141 -18.88 5.38 20.89
C THR A 141 -17.48 5.82 21.30
N VAL A 142 -17.30 7.11 21.60
CA VAL A 142 -16.08 7.60 22.25
C VAL A 142 -16.40 8.29 23.57
N GLY A 143 -15.75 7.84 24.64
CA GLY A 143 -15.74 8.50 25.94
C GLY A 143 -14.35 8.98 26.32
N TRP A 144 -14.26 10.14 26.97
CA TRP A 144 -12.99 10.74 27.38
C TRP A 144 -12.95 11.13 28.86
N GLY A 145 -11.74 11.21 29.41
CA GLY A 145 -11.50 11.48 30.82
C GLY A 145 -12.09 10.39 31.72
N THR A 146 -13.08 10.75 32.54
CA THR A 146 -13.80 9.83 33.44
C THR A 146 -15.25 9.60 33.04
N ALA A 147 -15.53 9.66 31.73
CA ALA A 147 -16.85 9.38 31.18
C ALA A 147 -17.45 8.07 31.70
N THR A 148 -18.77 8.07 31.82
CA THR A 148 -19.58 6.92 32.30
C THR A 148 -20.06 6.02 31.17
N THR A 149 -19.92 6.48 29.93
CA THR A 149 -20.21 5.75 28.70
C THR A 149 -18.93 5.80 27.86
N ASN A 150 -18.47 4.62 27.46
CA ASN A 150 -17.33 4.35 26.59
C ASN A 150 -17.50 2.93 26.05
N GLU A 151 -16.53 2.46 25.28
CA GLU A 151 -16.45 1.05 24.89
C GLU A 151 -15.87 0.20 26.03
N THR A 152 -14.55 0.21 26.21
CA THR A 152 -13.84 -0.49 27.29
C THR A 152 -13.17 0.46 28.29
N GLN A 153 -12.41 1.45 27.81
CA GLN A 153 -11.75 2.46 28.62
C GLN A 153 -11.78 3.80 27.90
N ASN A 154 -11.86 4.90 28.66
CA ASN A 154 -11.89 6.24 28.11
C ASN A 154 -10.56 6.64 27.46
N ALA A 155 -10.65 7.43 26.39
CA ALA A 155 -9.56 8.24 25.89
C ALA A 155 -9.12 9.29 26.93
N ASP A 156 -7.92 9.83 26.75
CA ASP A 156 -7.46 10.98 27.52
C ASP A 156 -8.34 12.21 27.25
N ASN A 157 -8.52 13.08 28.25
CA ASN A 157 -9.22 14.34 28.03
C ASN A 157 -8.25 15.39 27.45
N PRO A 158 -8.49 15.93 26.25
CA PRO A 158 -7.71 17.01 25.67
C PRO A 158 -7.92 18.35 26.37
N GLU A 159 -6.89 19.19 26.27
CA GLU A 159 -6.90 20.56 26.79
C GLU A 159 -7.69 21.49 25.85
N GLU A 160 -7.86 22.75 26.24
CA GLU A 160 -8.52 23.75 25.39
C GLU A 160 -7.71 23.97 24.10
N GLY A 161 -8.37 23.91 22.94
CA GLY A 161 -7.73 24.01 21.64
C GLY A 161 -7.16 22.69 21.08
N GLU A 162 -7.31 21.57 21.80
CA GLU A 162 -6.91 20.23 21.36
C GLU A 162 -8.13 19.36 21.03
N SER A 163 -7.94 18.37 20.15
CA SER A 163 -8.93 17.32 19.86
C SER A 163 -8.46 15.96 20.36
N ILE A 164 -9.34 14.95 20.32
CA ILE A 164 -8.96 13.54 20.31
C ILE A 164 -9.22 12.95 18.94
N GLU A 165 -8.18 12.37 18.35
CA GLU A 165 -8.23 11.72 17.04
C GLU A 165 -8.02 10.21 17.21
N ARG A 166 -8.79 9.42 16.46
CA ARG A 166 -8.63 7.99 16.35
C ARG A 166 -7.30 7.71 15.63
N ARG A 167 -6.52 6.76 16.13
CA ARG A 167 -5.26 6.35 15.53
C ARG A 167 -5.52 5.74 14.18
N SER A 168 -4.57 5.91 13.27
CA SER A 168 -4.51 5.07 12.08
C SER A 168 -4.22 3.63 12.47
N LEU A 169 -4.54 2.69 11.57
CA LEU A 169 -4.03 1.34 11.73
C LEU A 169 -2.50 1.36 11.75
N GLU A 170 -1.87 0.45 12.48
CA GLU A 170 -0.44 0.12 12.32
C GLU A 170 -0.20 -0.09 10.83
N ASP A 171 0.72 0.69 10.26
CA ASP A 171 1.04 0.74 8.83
C ASP A 171 -0.13 1.09 7.86
N GLY A 172 -1.29 1.49 8.38
CA GLY A 172 -2.41 2.08 7.63
C GLY A 172 -2.40 3.62 7.63
N TYR A 173 -3.21 4.24 6.77
CA TYR A 173 -3.20 5.70 6.59
C TYR A 173 -4.36 6.44 7.26
N ALA A 174 -5.54 5.84 7.34
CA ALA A 174 -6.75 6.52 7.80
C ALA A 174 -7.02 6.33 9.31
N PRO A 175 -7.57 7.35 10.02
CA PRO A 175 -7.81 7.35 11.46
C PRO A 175 -8.99 6.45 11.85
N CYS A 176 -8.79 5.14 11.79
CA CYS A 176 -9.87 4.16 11.91
C CYS A 176 -9.59 2.98 12.85
N GLN A 177 -8.51 3.02 13.64
CA GLN A 177 -8.27 1.93 14.59
C GLN A 177 -9.42 1.79 15.58
N ASP A 178 -9.98 0.58 15.67
CA ASP A 178 -11.14 0.29 16.51
C ASP A 178 -10.95 -1.04 17.25
N THR A 179 -10.47 -0.98 18.49
CA THR A 179 -10.19 -2.16 19.33
C THR A 179 -11.26 -2.38 20.39
N ASP A 180 -12.43 -1.75 20.21
CA ASP A 180 -13.47 -1.58 21.23
C ASP A 180 -12.90 -0.94 22.51
N ASN A 181 -11.88 -0.09 22.41
CA ASN A 181 -11.22 0.51 23.55
C ASN A 181 -10.65 1.91 23.25
N ASN A 182 -11.45 2.93 23.54
CA ASN A 182 -11.07 4.33 23.28
C ASN A 182 -9.69 4.78 23.83
N SER A 183 -9.16 4.18 24.90
CA SER A 183 -7.81 4.54 25.42
C SER A 183 -6.66 4.05 24.53
N VAL A 184 -6.92 3.03 23.74
CA VAL A 184 -5.99 2.44 22.76
C VAL A 184 -6.20 3.10 21.41
N ASP A 185 -7.46 3.39 21.07
CA ASP A 185 -7.88 3.84 19.76
C ASP A 185 -7.70 5.34 19.56
N PHE A 186 -7.74 6.17 20.60
CA PHE A 186 -7.61 7.62 20.46
C PHE A 186 -6.30 8.15 21.05
N PHE A 187 -5.86 9.29 20.50
CA PHE A 187 -4.77 10.10 21.05
C PHE A 187 -5.15 11.57 21.03
N LYS A 188 -4.50 12.37 21.88
CA LYS A 188 -4.67 13.82 21.87
C LYS A 188 -3.95 14.43 20.68
N GLN A 189 -4.65 15.25 19.91
CA GLN A 189 -4.12 15.95 18.76
C GLN A 189 -4.00 17.45 19.10
N GLU A 190 -2.75 17.93 19.15
CA GLU A 190 -2.44 19.32 19.52
C GLU A 190 -2.82 20.33 18.42
N THR A 191 -2.99 19.86 17.18
CA THR A 191 -3.41 20.67 16.04
C THR A 191 -4.54 19.93 15.33
N PRO A 192 -5.80 20.22 15.67
CA PRO A 192 -6.94 19.49 15.10
C PRO A 192 -6.98 19.59 13.57
N THR A 193 -7.38 18.51 12.89
CA THR A 193 -7.37 18.41 11.42
C THR A 193 -8.70 17.94 10.84
N PRO A 194 -9.81 18.66 11.10
CA PRO A 194 -11.14 18.22 10.66
C PRO A 194 -11.23 18.13 9.14
N LYS A 195 -11.93 17.08 8.68
CA LYS A 195 -12.20 16.71 7.29
C LYS A 195 -13.71 16.58 7.11
N ASN A 196 -14.18 17.01 5.94
CA ASN A 196 -15.59 16.95 5.57
C ASN A 196 -15.76 16.12 4.29
N SER A 197 -16.97 16.07 3.73
CA SER A 197 -17.26 15.31 2.49
C SER A 197 -16.53 15.78 1.24
N SER A 198 -15.86 16.93 1.29
CA SER A 198 -15.03 17.47 0.19
C SER A 198 -13.52 17.23 0.41
N SER A 199 -13.12 16.68 1.56
CA SER A 199 -11.75 16.26 1.82
C SER A 199 -11.38 15.07 0.91
N PRO A 200 -10.09 14.91 0.56
CA PRO A 200 -9.62 13.71 -0.12
C PRO A 200 -10.00 12.45 0.67
N GLU A 201 -10.47 11.43 -0.05
CA GLU A 201 -10.66 10.09 0.49
C GLU A 201 -9.31 9.56 1.01
N MET A 202 -9.34 8.82 2.11
CA MET A 202 -8.16 8.24 2.73
C MET A 202 -8.35 6.75 2.84
N GLU A 203 -7.58 5.97 2.07
CA GLU A 203 -7.59 4.51 2.18
C GLU A 203 -7.12 4.07 3.58
N PRO A 204 -7.87 3.21 4.28
CA PRO A 204 -7.46 2.74 5.60
C PRO A 204 -6.29 1.75 5.51
N ALA A 205 -6.11 1.13 4.35
CA ALA A 205 -5.18 0.04 4.12
C ALA A 205 -4.43 0.23 2.79
N PRO A 206 -3.10 0.08 2.77
CA PRO A 206 -2.28 0.22 1.57
C PRO A 206 -2.37 -0.94 0.57
N VAL A 207 -3.02 -2.05 0.92
CA VAL A 207 -3.13 -3.24 0.07
C VAL A 207 -4.60 -3.56 -0.20
N GLU A 208 -4.99 -3.54 -1.45
CA GLU A 208 -6.36 -3.85 -1.88
C GLU A 208 -6.43 -5.21 -2.58
N LEU A 209 -7.42 -6.02 -2.21
CA LEU A 209 -7.70 -7.32 -2.81
C LEU A 209 -8.96 -7.24 -3.67
N PHE A 210 -8.82 -7.57 -4.95
CA PHE A 210 -9.92 -7.60 -5.92
C PHE A 210 -10.24 -9.04 -6.32
N ASP A 211 -11.53 -9.34 -6.41
CA ASP A 211 -12.00 -10.62 -6.94
C ASP A 211 -11.71 -10.76 -8.44
N ALA A 212 -11.93 -11.96 -8.98
CA ALA A 212 -11.72 -12.23 -10.42
C ALA A 212 -12.62 -11.41 -11.37
N ALA A 213 -13.67 -10.77 -10.85
CA ALA A 213 -14.53 -9.86 -11.60
C ALA A 213 -14.10 -8.37 -11.49
N GLY A 214 -13.05 -8.08 -10.70
CA GLY A 214 -12.52 -6.75 -10.48
C GLY A 214 -13.26 -5.94 -9.41
N ASN A 215 -14.05 -6.58 -8.54
CA ASN A 215 -14.67 -5.90 -7.41
C ASN A 215 -13.74 -5.94 -6.19
N LEU A 216 -13.65 -4.84 -5.45
CA LEU A 216 -12.94 -4.78 -4.17
C LEU A 216 -13.57 -5.79 -3.19
N ASN A 217 -12.75 -6.74 -2.74
CA ASN A 217 -13.13 -7.86 -1.88
C ASN A 217 -12.51 -7.76 -0.47
N GLY A 218 -11.49 -6.93 -0.28
CA GLY A 218 -10.92 -6.62 1.03
C GLY A 218 -9.80 -5.58 0.93
N SER A 219 -9.49 -4.95 2.04
CA SER A 219 -8.36 -4.02 2.18
C SER A 219 -7.54 -4.45 3.41
N PHE A 220 -6.22 -4.48 3.25
CA PHE A 220 -5.26 -5.03 4.19
C PHE A 220 -4.05 -4.11 4.36
N VAL A 221 -3.37 -4.27 5.49
CA VAL A 221 -2.13 -3.54 5.78
C VAL A 221 -0.93 -4.23 5.14
N ASN A 222 -0.87 -5.57 5.21
CA ASN A 222 0.24 -6.35 4.67
C ASN A 222 -0.14 -7.07 3.38
N ILE A 223 0.85 -7.33 2.51
CA ILE A 223 0.62 -8.11 1.29
C ILE A 223 0.31 -9.56 1.65
N GLN A 224 0.97 -10.14 2.66
CA GLN A 224 0.70 -11.51 3.08
C GLN A 224 -0.75 -11.71 3.53
N ASP A 225 -1.33 -10.75 4.27
CA ASP A 225 -2.73 -10.85 4.71
C ASP A 225 -3.69 -10.88 3.51
N ALA A 226 -3.40 -10.10 2.47
CA ALA A 226 -4.16 -10.14 1.23
C ALA A 226 -3.99 -11.48 0.49
N VAL A 227 -2.79 -12.05 0.46
CA VAL A 227 -2.52 -13.38 -0.12
C VAL A 227 -3.28 -14.48 0.63
N ASP A 228 -3.30 -14.43 1.95
CA ASP A 228 -3.98 -15.42 2.81
C ASP A 228 -5.50 -15.41 2.60
N ASN A 229 -6.08 -14.24 2.33
CA ASN A 229 -7.51 -14.05 2.12
C ASN A 229 -7.95 -14.14 0.64
N ALA A 230 -7.02 -14.26 -0.30
CA ALA A 230 -7.33 -14.35 -1.72
C ALA A 230 -7.86 -15.73 -2.13
N ASP A 231 -8.74 -15.75 -3.13
CA ASP A 231 -9.07 -16.95 -3.89
C ASP A 231 -8.28 -16.97 -5.23
N VAL A 232 -8.37 -18.09 -5.96
CA VAL A 232 -7.76 -18.23 -7.30
C VAL A 232 -8.18 -17.09 -8.24
N ASP A 233 -7.23 -16.61 -9.04
CA ASP A 233 -7.39 -15.54 -10.04
C ASP A 233 -7.68 -14.14 -9.46
N TYR A 234 -7.50 -13.94 -8.15
CA TYR A 234 -7.66 -12.63 -7.53
C TYR A 234 -6.46 -11.71 -7.86
N THR A 235 -6.70 -10.41 -7.75
CA THR A 235 -5.68 -9.37 -7.95
C THR A 235 -5.42 -8.63 -6.65
N ILE A 236 -4.17 -8.56 -6.23
CA ILE A 236 -3.69 -7.75 -5.11
C ILE A 236 -3.02 -6.50 -5.69
N ARG A 237 -3.53 -5.33 -5.35
CA ARG A 237 -2.94 -4.03 -5.69
C ARG A 237 -2.30 -3.43 -4.46
N VAL A 238 -1.07 -2.97 -4.61
CA VAL A 238 -0.24 -2.50 -3.50
C VAL A 238 0.11 -1.03 -3.76
N ASP A 239 -0.31 -0.14 -2.86
CA ASP A 239 0.00 1.28 -2.91
C ASP A 239 1.52 1.52 -2.66
N ASN A 240 1.99 2.73 -2.94
CA ASN A 240 3.32 3.18 -2.61
C ASN A 240 3.61 3.02 -1.11
N GLY A 241 4.84 2.62 -0.78
CA GLY A 241 5.21 2.32 0.60
C GLY A 241 6.42 1.40 0.69
N THR A 242 6.83 1.13 1.93
CA THR A 242 7.78 0.07 2.26
C THR A 242 7.07 -0.95 3.13
N TYR A 243 7.00 -2.18 2.64
CA TYR A 243 6.34 -3.30 3.28
C TYR A 243 7.45 -4.22 3.83
N GLU A 244 7.58 -4.26 5.15
CA GLU A 244 8.60 -5.05 5.85
C GLU A 244 8.06 -6.45 6.14
N GLU A 245 8.11 -7.32 5.13
CA GLU A 245 7.53 -8.66 5.18
C GLU A 245 8.31 -9.66 4.31
N ASN A 246 8.03 -10.95 4.51
CA ASN A 246 8.43 -12.02 3.60
C ASN A 246 7.13 -12.65 3.10
N VAL A 247 6.88 -12.56 1.79
CA VAL A 247 5.57 -12.91 1.19
C VAL A 247 5.62 -14.31 0.58
N ASP A 248 4.83 -15.23 1.13
CA ASP A 248 4.59 -16.57 0.61
C ASP A 248 3.34 -16.59 -0.26
N VAL A 249 3.53 -16.72 -1.57
CA VAL A 249 2.49 -16.81 -2.59
C VAL A 249 2.20 -18.27 -2.92
N ASP A 250 1.11 -18.77 -2.35
CA ASP A 250 0.64 -20.16 -2.45
C ASP A 250 -0.65 -20.33 -3.29
N LYS A 251 -1.16 -19.23 -3.86
CA LYS A 251 -2.34 -19.19 -4.73
C LYS A 251 -2.01 -18.51 -6.07
N GLN A 252 -2.70 -18.94 -7.13
CA GLN A 252 -2.63 -18.30 -8.45
C GLN A 252 -3.23 -16.89 -8.34
N LEU A 253 -2.36 -15.88 -8.36
CA LEU A 253 -2.70 -14.48 -8.10
C LEU A 253 -1.98 -13.55 -9.07
N THR A 254 -2.57 -12.37 -9.30
CA THR A 254 -1.84 -11.20 -9.79
C THR A 254 -1.50 -10.30 -8.62
N ILE A 255 -0.23 -10.07 -8.34
CA ILE A 255 0.22 -9.14 -7.31
C ILE A 255 0.98 -8.01 -8.02
N CYS A 256 0.48 -6.79 -7.90
CA CYS A 256 1.03 -5.64 -8.59
C CYS A 256 1.10 -4.40 -7.72
N SER A 257 2.18 -3.65 -7.87
CA SER A 257 2.21 -2.27 -7.39
C SER A 257 1.34 -1.37 -8.26
N GLU A 258 0.59 -0.46 -7.64
CA GLU A 258 -0.23 0.54 -8.32
C GLU A 258 0.62 1.67 -8.94
N TYR A 259 1.74 2.02 -8.29
CA TYR A 259 2.58 3.17 -8.66
C TYR A 259 3.99 2.79 -9.14
N GLY A 260 4.28 1.49 -9.22
CA GLY A 260 5.51 0.92 -9.75
C GLY A 260 6.68 0.85 -8.78
N ALA A 261 7.77 0.25 -9.27
CA ALA A 261 8.88 -0.22 -8.45
C ALA A 261 9.66 0.91 -7.78
N ALA A 262 9.63 2.12 -8.32
CA ALA A 262 10.37 3.24 -7.75
C ALA A 262 9.86 3.68 -6.37
N VAL A 263 8.60 3.37 -6.03
CA VAL A 263 7.93 3.86 -4.81
C VAL A 263 7.27 2.76 -3.99
N THR A 264 7.29 1.51 -4.46
CA THR A 264 6.66 0.36 -3.78
C THR A 264 7.72 -0.68 -3.49
N THR A 265 8.18 -0.74 -2.25
CA THR A 265 9.27 -1.62 -1.82
C THR A 265 8.73 -2.75 -0.95
N VAL A 266 8.99 -3.99 -1.33
CA VAL A 266 8.90 -5.15 -0.42
C VAL A 266 10.31 -5.40 0.09
N HIS A 267 10.50 -5.26 1.40
CA HIS A 267 11.78 -5.44 2.05
C HIS A 267 11.70 -6.60 3.04
N ALA A 268 12.66 -7.53 2.98
CA ALA A 268 12.62 -8.73 3.83
C ALA A 268 12.65 -8.38 5.33
N SER A 269 11.60 -8.80 6.04
CA SER A 269 11.55 -8.73 7.51
C SER A 269 12.54 -9.69 8.17
N ASP A 270 12.70 -10.91 7.64
CA ASP A 270 13.77 -11.85 7.94
C ASP A 270 14.75 -11.91 6.76
N PRO A 271 15.99 -11.41 6.92
CA PRO A 271 16.99 -11.43 5.86
C PRO A 271 17.48 -12.85 5.48
N ASN A 272 17.11 -13.88 6.26
CA ASN A 272 17.41 -15.29 6.01
C ASN A 272 16.35 -16.04 5.22
N ASP A 273 15.27 -15.36 4.85
CA ASP A 273 14.21 -15.87 3.98
C ASP A 273 14.15 -15.10 2.66
N ASN A 274 13.43 -15.64 1.68
CA ASN A 274 13.19 -14.93 0.42
C ASN A 274 12.24 -13.75 0.66
N VAL A 275 12.37 -12.67 -0.12
CA VAL A 275 11.43 -11.53 0.02
C VAL A 275 10.05 -11.93 -0.49
N ILE A 276 9.99 -12.54 -1.68
CA ILE A 276 8.76 -13.07 -2.28
C ILE A 276 9.03 -14.51 -2.71
N ALA A 277 8.30 -15.48 -2.14
CA ALA A 277 8.37 -16.89 -2.48
C ALA A 277 7.09 -17.35 -3.19
N VAL A 278 7.22 -17.82 -4.42
CA VAL A 278 6.13 -18.29 -5.27
C VAL A 278 6.21 -19.81 -5.40
N THR A 279 5.14 -20.50 -4.99
CA THR A 279 5.12 -21.98 -4.90
C THR A 279 4.00 -22.63 -5.70
N VAL A 280 3.36 -21.85 -6.58
CA VAL A 280 2.23 -22.27 -7.40
C VAL A 280 2.30 -21.63 -8.78
N ASP A 281 1.70 -22.30 -9.75
CA ASP A 281 1.66 -21.89 -11.14
C ASP A 281 0.82 -20.61 -11.36
N TYR A 282 1.01 -19.97 -12.52
CA TYR A 282 0.19 -18.88 -13.03
C TYR A 282 0.15 -17.61 -12.15
N VAL A 283 1.21 -17.35 -11.38
CA VAL A 283 1.35 -16.11 -10.59
C VAL A 283 1.95 -14.99 -11.43
N THR A 284 1.44 -13.77 -11.28
CA THR A 284 2.07 -12.56 -11.82
C THR A 284 2.59 -11.69 -10.67
N ILE A 285 3.88 -11.32 -10.70
CA ILE A 285 4.50 -10.35 -9.79
C ILE A 285 5.04 -9.18 -10.61
N THR A 286 4.52 -7.97 -10.38
CA THR A 286 4.93 -6.79 -11.17
C THR A 286 5.00 -5.48 -10.42
N GLY A 287 6.01 -4.68 -10.75
CA GLY A 287 6.11 -3.29 -10.31
C GLY A 287 6.68 -3.11 -8.90
N PHE A 288 7.42 -4.07 -8.35
CA PHE A 288 7.99 -3.94 -7.01
C PHE A 288 9.49 -3.63 -7.02
N ASN A 289 9.94 -2.83 -6.07
CA ASN A 289 11.33 -2.89 -5.60
C ASN A 289 11.44 -4.00 -4.55
N VAL A 290 12.34 -4.95 -4.76
CA VAL A 290 12.46 -6.17 -3.94
C VAL A 290 13.88 -6.26 -3.39
N ALA A 291 14.03 -6.18 -2.07
CA ALA A 291 15.32 -6.05 -1.41
C ALA A 291 15.37 -6.66 0.01
N GLY A 292 16.57 -6.77 0.58
CA GLY A 292 16.77 -7.08 2.00
C GLY A 292 17.07 -8.56 2.31
N ALA A 293 16.86 -9.49 1.38
CA ALA A 293 17.18 -10.90 1.57
C ALA A 293 18.69 -11.16 1.44
N THR A 294 19.46 -10.80 2.47
CA THR A 294 20.93 -10.86 2.44
C THR A 294 21.50 -12.28 2.38
N GLN A 295 20.69 -13.31 2.64
CA GLN A 295 21.12 -14.71 2.61
C GLN A 295 20.32 -15.58 1.62
N LYS A 296 19.32 -15.00 0.95
CA LYS A 296 18.33 -15.68 0.11
C LYS A 296 18.00 -14.91 -1.16
N ALA A 297 16.98 -15.35 -1.90
CA ALA A 297 16.58 -14.69 -3.12
C ALA A 297 15.66 -13.49 -2.84
N GLY A 298 15.73 -12.46 -3.68
CA GLY A 298 14.69 -11.43 -3.73
C GLY A 298 13.36 -12.08 -4.12
N ILE A 299 13.34 -12.74 -5.28
CA ILE A 299 12.18 -13.48 -5.76
C ILE A 299 12.56 -14.96 -5.92
N TYR A 300 11.79 -15.86 -5.33
CA TYR A 300 12.02 -17.31 -5.40
C TYR A 300 10.82 -18.01 -6.01
N LEU A 301 11.04 -18.85 -7.02
CA LEU A 301 10.03 -19.72 -7.62
C LEU A 301 10.41 -21.19 -7.37
N CYS A 302 9.48 -21.99 -6.84
CA CYS A 302 9.72 -23.39 -6.53
C CYS A 302 8.54 -24.27 -6.93
N ASN A 303 8.73 -25.14 -7.93
CA ASN A 303 7.64 -25.93 -8.53
C ASN A 303 6.45 -25.04 -8.95
N ALA A 304 6.78 -23.92 -9.56
CA ALA A 304 5.86 -22.89 -10.02
C ALA A 304 6.10 -22.62 -11.51
N ASP A 305 5.14 -23.01 -12.33
CA ASP A 305 5.20 -22.93 -13.78
C ASP A 305 4.28 -21.83 -14.32
N TYR A 306 4.52 -21.37 -15.54
CA TYR A 306 3.63 -20.39 -16.21
C TYR A 306 3.44 -19.05 -15.48
N CYS A 307 4.37 -18.67 -14.60
CA CYS A 307 4.36 -17.38 -13.91
C CYS A 307 4.96 -16.27 -14.77
N ASN A 308 4.58 -15.03 -14.48
CA ASN A 308 5.06 -13.83 -15.13
C ASN A 308 5.71 -12.87 -14.11
N ILE A 309 7.00 -12.62 -14.25
CA ILE A 309 7.76 -11.75 -13.37
C ILE A 309 8.29 -10.58 -14.19
N ALA A 310 7.72 -9.38 -14.02
CA ALA A 310 8.05 -8.24 -14.87
C ALA A 310 8.03 -6.89 -14.17
N ASN A 311 8.76 -5.91 -14.70
CA ASN A 311 8.77 -4.53 -14.19
C ASN A 311 9.24 -4.39 -12.74
N ASN A 312 10.03 -5.34 -12.21
CA ASN A 312 10.52 -5.29 -10.83
C ASN A 312 11.95 -4.75 -10.77
N MET A 313 12.27 -3.99 -9.73
CA MET A 313 13.63 -3.60 -9.35
C MET A 313 14.13 -4.53 -8.26
N VAL A 314 14.94 -5.52 -8.60
CA VAL A 314 15.40 -6.55 -7.66
C VAL A 314 16.87 -6.28 -7.34
N SER A 315 17.16 -5.81 -6.13
CA SER A 315 18.51 -5.37 -5.75
C SER A 315 18.81 -5.61 -4.28
N ASN A 316 20.10 -5.66 -3.94
CA ASN A 316 20.59 -5.85 -2.56
C ASN A 316 20.13 -7.17 -1.89
N ASN A 317 19.96 -8.23 -2.69
CA ASN A 317 19.73 -9.59 -2.21
C ASN A 317 20.98 -10.46 -2.47
N ASN A 318 21.06 -11.63 -1.82
CA ASN A 318 22.11 -12.60 -2.13
C ASN A 318 21.96 -13.13 -3.56
N ILE A 319 20.74 -13.54 -3.89
CA ILE A 319 20.32 -13.91 -5.26
C ILE A 319 19.20 -12.95 -5.67
N GLY A 320 19.20 -12.42 -6.89
CA GLY A 320 18.11 -11.58 -7.38
C GLY A 320 16.84 -12.40 -7.52
N ILE A 321 16.86 -13.34 -8.47
CA ILE A 321 15.77 -14.29 -8.69
C ILE A 321 16.29 -15.73 -8.75
N SER A 322 15.59 -16.68 -8.14
CA SER A 322 15.96 -18.11 -8.17
C SER A 322 14.76 -18.96 -8.58
N LEU A 323 14.90 -19.75 -9.65
CA LEU A 323 13.90 -20.65 -10.17
C LEU A 323 14.37 -22.09 -9.93
N SER A 324 13.61 -22.86 -9.17
CA SER A 324 13.92 -24.23 -8.83
C SER A 324 12.80 -25.18 -9.23
N SER A 325 13.10 -26.06 -10.18
CA SER A 325 12.11 -26.99 -10.75
C SER A 325 10.84 -26.29 -11.25
N SER A 326 11.03 -25.11 -11.86
CA SER A 326 9.99 -24.23 -12.40
C SER A 326 10.21 -24.03 -13.90
N ASP A 327 9.27 -24.44 -14.74
CA ASP A 327 9.35 -24.40 -16.20
C ASP A 327 8.31 -23.39 -16.79
N ASP A 328 8.52 -22.97 -18.03
CA ASP A 328 7.57 -22.14 -18.81
C ASP A 328 7.20 -20.76 -18.18
N ASN A 329 8.06 -20.20 -17.33
CA ASN A 329 7.89 -18.85 -16.78
C ASN A 329 8.39 -17.76 -17.75
N CYS A 330 7.83 -16.56 -17.67
CA CYS A 330 8.27 -15.39 -18.44
C CYS A 330 8.84 -14.30 -17.51
N ILE A 331 10.11 -13.95 -17.71
CA ILE A 331 10.85 -12.98 -16.90
C ILE A 331 11.39 -11.89 -17.82
N TYR A 332 10.82 -10.68 -17.76
CA TYR A 332 11.23 -9.58 -18.65
C TYR A 332 11.03 -8.20 -18.01
N ASN A 333 11.75 -7.21 -18.52
CA ASN A 333 11.70 -5.83 -18.05
C ASN A 333 11.97 -5.66 -16.54
N ASN A 334 12.77 -6.53 -15.94
CA ASN A 334 13.24 -6.38 -14.56
C ASN A 334 14.61 -5.72 -14.52
N TYR A 335 14.94 -5.11 -13.40
CA TYR A 335 16.25 -4.54 -13.10
C TYR A 335 16.94 -5.41 -12.05
N PHE A 336 17.99 -6.15 -12.42
CA PHE A 336 18.76 -7.00 -11.52
C PHE A 336 20.10 -6.37 -11.14
N SER A 337 20.31 -6.15 -9.84
CA SER A 337 21.58 -5.68 -9.28
C SER A 337 21.85 -6.30 -7.91
N ASN A 338 22.30 -7.56 -7.93
CA ASN A 338 22.51 -8.40 -6.74
C ASN A 338 23.90 -9.06 -6.77
N THR A 339 24.24 -9.81 -5.71
CA THR A 339 25.52 -10.56 -5.68
C THR A 339 25.52 -11.66 -6.75
N ASN A 340 24.44 -12.44 -6.82
CA ASN A 340 24.10 -13.26 -7.98
C ASN A 340 22.77 -12.76 -8.56
N ASN A 341 22.69 -12.47 -9.86
CA ASN A 341 21.49 -11.86 -10.43
C ASN A 341 20.37 -12.88 -10.66
N ALA A 342 20.68 -14.07 -11.18
CA ALA A 342 19.68 -15.11 -11.40
C ALA A 342 20.27 -16.53 -11.30
N GLU A 343 19.47 -17.45 -10.77
CA GLU A 343 19.71 -18.91 -10.82
C GLU A 343 18.48 -19.59 -11.42
N ASP A 344 18.67 -20.45 -12.42
CA ASP A 344 17.59 -21.16 -13.12
C ASP A 344 18.04 -22.54 -13.59
N ASP A 345 17.41 -23.58 -13.03
CA ASP A 345 17.70 -24.99 -13.31
C ASP A 345 16.78 -25.61 -14.38
N ARG A 346 15.91 -24.82 -15.02
CA ARG A 346 14.85 -25.28 -15.94
C ARG A 346 14.68 -24.39 -17.17
N ASN A 347 13.66 -24.66 -17.99
CA ASN A 347 13.43 -23.95 -19.25
C ASN A 347 12.45 -22.79 -19.03
N ASN A 348 12.99 -21.58 -18.95
CA ASN A 348 12.20 -20.35 -18.82
C ASN A 348 12.54 -19.35 -19.92
N THR A 349 11.64 -18.40 -20.13
CA THR A 349 11.80 -17.34 -21.14
C THR A 349 12.23 -16.04 -20.46
N TRP A 350 13.44 -15.57 -20.80
CA TRP A 350 14.09 -14.42 -20.15
C TRP A 350 13.97 -13.10 -20.94
N ASN A 351 13.13 -13.08 -21.98
CA ASN A 351 12.82 -11.88 -22.74
C ASN A 351 11.52 -12.07 -23.54
N ILE A 352 10.83 -10.97 -23.84
CA ILE A 352 9.74 -10.97 -24.83
C ILE A 352 10.27 -10.59 -26.21
N ALA A 353 9.40 -10.56 -27.22
CA ALA A 353 9.74 -9.95 -28.49
C ALA A 353 9.98 -8.43 -28.32
N LYS A 354 10.92 -7.86 -29.07
CA LYS A 354 11.15 -6.41 -29.12
C LYS A 354 9.83 -5.68 -29.38
N THR A 355 9.42 -4.89 -28.40
CA THR A 355 8.11 -4.21 -28.39
C THR A 355 8.32 -2.74 -28.06
N GLU A 356 7.69 -1.83 -28.79
CA GLU A 356 7.74 -0.39 -28.46
C GLU A 356 7.14 -0.14 -27.07
N GLY A 357 7.86 0.60 -26.23
CA GLY A 357 7.41 0.91 -24.87
C GLY A 357 8.57 1.27 -23.94
N THR A 358 8.30 2.16 -22.99
CA THR A 358 9.31 2.57 -22.01
C THR A 358 9.66 1.41 -21.09
N ASN A 359 10.92 1.01 -21.08
CA ASN A 359 11.42 -0.08 -20.23
C ASN A 359 11.89 0.42 -18.84
N ILE A 360 12.25 -0.51 -17.96
CA ILE A 360 12.59 -0.27 -16.55
C ILE A 360 13.82 0.65 -16.37
N ILE A 361 14.66 0.81 -17.39
CA ILE A 361 15.80 1.75 -17.40
C ILE A 361 15.54 3.00 -18.25
N SER A 362 14.26 3.31 -18.51
CA SER A 362 13.80 4.44 -19.34
C SER A 362 14.21 4.37 -20.82
N GLY A 363 14.55 3.20 -21.33
CA GLY A 363 14.79 2.96 -22.75
C GLY A 363 13.50 2.81 -23.57
N PRO A 364 13.55 2.94 -24.91
CA PRO A 364 12.36 3.07 -25.75
C PRO A 364 11.68 1.76 -26.16
N TYR A 365 12.30 0.60 -25.90
CA TYR A 365 11.76 -0.71 -26.21
C TYR A 365 11.79 -1.64 -25.00
N LEU A 366 10.72 -2.43 -24.86
CA LEU A 366 10.71 -3.64 -24.05
C LEU A 366 11.39 -4.78 -24.82
N GLY A 367 12.02 -5.68 -24.07
CA GLY A 367 12.72 -6.85 -24.60
C GLY A 367 13.01 -7.83 -23.47
N GLY A 368 14.25 -7.84 -23.02
CA GLY A 368 14.73 -8.62 -21.88
C GLY A 368 14.74 -7.84 -20.58
N ASN A 369 15.74 -8.12 -19.76
CA ASN A 369 15.97 -7.55 -18.44
C ASN A 369 17.24 -6.69 -18.44
N TYR A 370 17.34 -5.77 -17.48
CA TYR A 370 18.59 -5.09 -17.18
C TYR A 370 19.39 -5.91 -16.18
N TRP A 371 20.68 -6.05 -16.43
CA TRP A 371 21.62 -6.83 -15.61
C TRP A 371 22.81 -5.96 -15.26
N SER A 372 23.07 -5.76 -13.96
CA SER A 372 24.15 -4.89 -13.48
C SER A 372 25.57 -5.32 -13.93
N ASP A 373 25.74 -6.59 -14.28
CA ASP A 373 26.99 -7.23 -14.66
C ASP A 373 27.03 -7.68 -16.13
N TYR A 374 25.99 -7.39 -16.93
CA TYR A 374 26.03 -7.61 -18.36
C TYR A 374 27.01 -6.63 -19.03
N ALA A 375 28.04 -7.19 -19.68
CA ALA A 375 29.10 -6.43 -20.34
C ALA A 375 28.92 -6.34 -21.87
N GLY A 376 27.77 -6.77 -22.40
CA GLY A 376 27.46 -6.68 -23.82
C GLY A 376 27.21 -5.23 -24.26
N ALA A 377 27.30 -5.01 -25.58
CA ALA A 377 27.06 -3.73 -26.22
C ALA A 377 25.84 -3.79 -27.15
N ASP A 378 25.14 -2.67 -27.25
CA ASP A 378 24.21 -2.32 -28.33
C ASP A 378 25.01 -1.79 -29.52
N THR A 379 24.82 -2.43 -30.67
CA THR A 379 25.60 -2.23 -31.89
C THR A 379 24.73 -1.90 -33.10
N ASP A 380 23.40 -1.97 -33.00
CA ASP A 380 22.46 -1.91 -34.12
C ASP A 380 21.46 -0.74 -34.04
N ASN A 381 22.01 0.48 -33.99
CA ASN A 381 21.33 1.79 -33.99
C ASN A 381 20.99 2.36 -32.59
N ASP A 382 21.61 1.83 -31.53
CA ASP A 382 21.45 2.36 -30.17
C ASP A 382 19.96 2.34 -29.78
N ASP A 383 19.31 1.19 -29.98
CA ASP A 383 17.90 1.02 -29.66
C ASP A 383 17.65 0.73 -28.16
N GLY A 384 18.72 0.52 -27.39
CA GLY A 384 18.69 0.21 -25.96
C GLY A 384 18.65 -1.28 -25.65
N LEU A 385 18.86 -2.16 -26.63
CA LEU A 385 18.95 -3.61 -26.46
C LEU A 385 20.37 -4.09 -26.82
N GLY A 386 20.94 -4.96 -26.00
CA GLY A 386 22.28 -5.48 -26.22
C GLY A 386 22.32 -6.55 -27.32
N ASP A 387 23.32 -6.47 -28.20
CA ASP A 387 23.49 -7.35 -29.37
C ASP A 387 24.58 -8.41 -29.23
N SER A 388 25.38 -8.35 -28.16
CA SER A 388 26.60 -9.13 -28.00
C SER A 388 26.67 -9.80 -26.64
N LEU A 389 27.34 -10.94 -26.56
CA LEU A 389 27.32 -11.82 -25.37
C LEU A 389 25.91 -12.39 -25.10
N LEU A 390 25.22 -12.76 -26.17
CA LEU A 390 23.87 -13.32 -26.16
C LEU A 390 23.87 -14.87 -26.33
N PRO A 391 22.86 -15.56 -25.76
CA PRO A 391 21.99 -15.05 -24.71
C PRO A 391 22.81 -14.76 -23.44
N TYR A 392 22.46 -13.71 -22.71
CA TYR A 392 23.05 -13.47 -21.39
C TYR A 392 22.40 -14.42 -20.38
N ASN A 393 23.22 -15.19 -19.67
CA ASN A 393 22.76 -16.31 -18.84
C ASN A 393 23.25 -16.23 -17.39
N SER A 394 23.39 -15.01 -16.84
CA SER A 394 23.83 -14.77 -15.46
C SER A 394 25.14 -15.50 -15.11
N GLY A 395 26.16 -15.38 -15.95
CA GLY A 395 27.46 -16.02 -15.72
C GLY A 395 27.46 -17.56 -15.83
N GLY A 396 26.38 -18.16 -16.33
CA GLY A 396 26.20 -19.61 -16.43
C GLY A 396 25.18 -20.20 -15.45
N ASP A 397 24.63 -19.38 -14.56
CA ASP A 397 23.66 -19.81 -13.54
C ASP A 397 22.23 -19.93 -14.09
N ILE A 398 21.97 -19.42 -15.30
CA ILE A 398 20.80 -19.81 -16.11
C ILE A 398 21.22 -20.99 -17.00
N GLN A 399 20.75 -22.19 -16.64
CA GLN A 399 21.24 -23.44 -17.24
C GLN A 399 20.79 -23.62 -18.70
N TYR A 400 19.58 -23.18 -19.04
CA TYR A 400 18.97 -23.38 -20.36
C TYR A 400 18.52 -22.04 -20.95
N GLY A 401 19.18 -21.61 -22.03
CA GLY A 401 18.82 -20.36 -22.72
C GLY A 401 19.45 -19.13 -22.06
N GLY A 402 18.62 -18.15 -21.74
CA GLY A 402 19.02 -16.84 -21.21
C GLY A 402 18.37 -15.68 -21.98
N ASP A 403 18.71 -14.48 -21.56
CA ASP A 403 18.15 -13.23 -22.10
C ASP A 403 18.79 -12.91 -23.46
N SER A 404 17.97 -12.91 -24.50
CA SER A 404 18.41 -12.58 -25.87
C SER A 404 18.21 -11.12 -26.24
N LEU A 405 17.59 -10.30 -25.38
CA LEU A 405 17.42 -8.87 -25.58
C LEU A 405 17.74 -8.08 -24.30
N PRO A 406 18.92 -8.25 -23.67
CA PRO A 406 19.26 -7.54 -22.43
C PRO A 406 19.14 -6.03 -22.62
N LEU A 407 18.54 -5.35 -21.64
CA LEU A 407 18.41 -3.91 -21.65
C LEU A 407 19.76 -3.26 -21.37
N VAL A 408 20.14 -2.28 -22.19
CA VAL A 408 21.35 -1.47 -21.96
C VAL A 408 21.02 0.01 -21.97
N PRO A 409 21.71 0.84 -21.15
CA PRO A 409 21.47 2.27 -21.14
C PRO A 409 21.72 2.86 -22.53
N VAL A 410 20.68 3.47 -23.08
CA VAL A 410 20.79 4.22 -24.34
C VAL A 410 21.83 5.32 -24.18
N GLY A 411 22.78 5.40 -25.11
CA GLY A 411 23.66 6.57 -25.20
C GLY A 411 22.82 7.82 -25.35
N SER A 412 23.11 8.89 -24.59
CA SER A 412 22.39 10.17 -24.67
C SER A 412 22.14 10.57 -26.12
N ALA A 413 20.90 10.93 -26.45
CA ALA A 413 20.47 11.38 -27.77
C ALA A 413 21.43 12.41 -28.39
N PRO A 414 21.55 12.49 -29.73
CA PRO A 414 22.36 13.51 -30.38
C PRO A 414 21.86 14.89 -29.96
N ILE A 415 22.66 15.64 -29.20
CA ILE A 415 22.37 17.03 -28.86
C ILE A 415 22.88 17.87 -30.02
N LEU A 416 21.97 18.55 -30.70
CA LEU A 416 22.34 19.46 -31.78
C LEU A 416 22.63 20.84 -31.19
N SER A 417 23.88 21.31 -31.27
CA SER A 417 24.19 22.72 -31.05
C SER A 417 24.15 23.45 -32.39
N ILE A 418 23.43 24.56 -32.43
CA ILE A 418 23.40 25.46 -33.58
C ILE A 418 24.00 26.79 -33.13
N VAL A 419 25.16 27.14 -33.68
CA VAL A 419 25.79 28.44 -33.44
C VAL A 419 25.80 29.22 -34.75
N LYS A 420 25.26 30.45 -34.69
CA LYS A 420 25.33 31.41 -35.79
C LYS A 420 26.30 32.52 -35.41
N SER A 421 27.30 32.75 -36.25
CA SER A 421 28.19 33.90 -36.14
C SER A 421 28.29 34.63 -37.48
N ASP A 422 28.47 35.95 -37.43
CA ASP A 422 28.83 36.78 -38.56
C ASP A 422 30.17 37.50 -38.32
N GLU A 423 30.87 37.79 -39.41
CA GLU A 423 32.23 38.36 -39.32
C GLU A 423 32.25 39.89 -39.19
N HIS A 424 31.09 40.57 -39.28
CA HIS A 424 31.02 42.01 -39.05
C HIS A 424 29.58 42.49 -38.75
N ASP A 425 29.38 43.13 -37.60
CA ASP A 425 28.14 43.83 -37.21
C ASP A 425 28.50 45.23 -36.68
N PRO A 426 27.93 46.35 -37.19
CA PRO A 426 26.92 46.47 -38.25
C PRO A 426 27.49 46.49 -39.67
N VAL A 427 26.73 45.92 -40.62
CA VAL A 427 27.04 46.00 -42.06
C VAL A 427 26.36 47.22 -42.69
N GLN A 428 27.14 47.99 -43.44
CA GLN A 428 26.66 49.20 -44.12
C GLN A 428 25.80 48.86 -45.36
N PRO A 429 24.84 49.72 -45.76
CA PRO A 429 24.01 49.48 -46.94
C PRO A 429 24.82 49.22 -48.23
N GLY A 430 24.56 48.08 -48.87
CA GLY A 430 25.27 47.62 -50.07
C GLY A 430 26.51 46.74 -49.83
N GLY A 431 26.87 46.50 -48.55
CA GLY A 431 27.93 45.55 -48.18
C GLY A 431 27.46 44.09 -48.17
N THR A 432 28.41 43.16 -48.26
CA THR A 432 28.15 41.71 -48.17
C THR A 432 28.27 41.24 -46.73
N LEU A 433 27.22 40.61 -46.20
CA LEU A 433 27.24 39.93 -44.90
C LEU A 433 27.54 38.44 -45.10
N ASN A 434 28.63 37.95 -44.51
CA ASN A 434 28.95 36.52 -44.44
C ASN A 434 28.54 35.98 -43.08
N TYR A 435 27.72 34.94 -43.07
CA TYR A 435 27.36 34.22 -41.85
C TYR A 435 27.89 32.78 -41.91
N THR A 436 28.34 32.28 -40.78
CA THR A 436 28.68 30.87 -40.58
C THR A 436 27.60 30.24 -39.70
N ILE A 437 27.06 29.11 -40.13
CA ILE A 437 26.21 28.25 -39.30
C ILE A 437 27.03 27.00 -39.03
N ILE A 438 27.34 26.78 -37.75
CA ILE A 438 27.93 25.52 -37.30
C ILE A 438 26.81 24.69 -36.70
N VAL A 439 26.63 23.49 -37.24
CA VAL A 439 25.74 22.46 -36.72
C VAL A 439 26.64 21.35 -36.21
N GLU A 440 26.77 21.22 -34.89
CA GLU A 440 27.56 20.18 -34.25
C GLU A 440 26.64 19.21 -33.52
N ASN A 441 26.89 17.92 -33.71
CA ASN A 441 26.32 16.90 -32.87
C ASN A 441 27.24 16.70 -31.66
N THR A 442 26.83 17.25 -30.53
CA THR A 442 27.57 17.16 -29.26
C THR A 442 27.10 15.98 -28.40
N GLY A 443 26.12 15.21 -28.88
CA GLY A 443 25.70 13.95 -28.25
C GLY A 443 26.60 12.77 -28.64
N LYS A 444 26.29 11.59 -28.09
CA LYS A 444 27.11 10.37 -28.24
C LYS A 444 26.69 9.46 -29.40
N ARG A 445 25.62 9.82 -30.14
CA ARG A 445 25.09 9.07 -31.30
C ARG A 445 25.45 9.76 -32.62
N ASN A 446 25.39 9.05 -33.75
CA ASN A 446 25.48 9.66 -35.08
C ASN A 446 24.18 10.40 -35.44
N CYS A 447 24.27 11.52 -36.16
CA CYS A 447 23.11 12.22 -36.72
C CYS A 447 23.02 11.88 -38.22
N ASN A 448 22.03 11.08 -38.61
CA ASN A 448 21.83 10.69 -40.01
C ASN A 448 20.81 11.63 -40.66
N CYS A 449 21.25 12.47 -41.60
CA CYS A 449 20.36 13.33 -42.38
C CYS A 449 19.54 12.49 -43.37
N CYS A 450 18.19 12.60 -43.33
CA CYS A 450 17.30 12.18 -44.42
C CYS A 450 17.17 13.28 -45.47
#